data_AF-A0A6U5G8G9-F1
#
_entry.id   AF-A0A6U5G8G9-F1
#
_cell.length_a   1.000
_cell.length_b   1.000
_cell.length_c   1.000
_cell.angle_alpha   90.00
_cell.angle_beta   90.00
_cell.angle_gamma   90.00
#
_symmetry.space_group_name_H-M   'P 1'
#
loop_
_entity.id
_entity.type
_entity.pdbx_description
1 polymer ?
#
loop_
_entity_poly.entity_id
_entity_poly.type
_entity_poly.pdbx_seq_one_letter_code
_entity_poly.pdbx_strand_id
1 'polypeptide(L)'
;FSLLINPQLLKMLATTAARRLFLNAYSRNLFSSQLCRSVHQSIPSRSDIQMNEVPLSVGKLKEETNLSTRFNRTAEVIVSKIFPAGFGWQSASVVADKMSMEADTLGFALTTGFGDALGVFVGHTAYFAAKKRLSDSNINMVQQAQVGFLLSSAAMCSGTVWQPIVNVLQGIDLSFNAVFMGTWFGCGTAFYAGLRAGRTFLSSLEYIEEPTYKNSKDDASLSVAIGGATGFFVGTDAAYLPDQNFLLSIVGIADETPALLGSTIAGTSTALGFATTQSFFNVAYPAGKCWVD
;
A
#
# COMPACT_ATOMS: atom_id res chain seq x y z
N PHE A 1 30.09 -11.26 -32.58
CA PHE A 1 30.64 -10.70 -31.34
C PHE A 1 29.65 -10.96 -30.21
N SER A 2 29.68 -12.17 -29.66
CA SER A 2 28.76 -12.60 -28.61
C SER A 2 29.49 -12.47 -27.28
N LEU A 3 29.32 -11.33 -26.62
CA LEU A 3 29.80 -11.13 -25.25
C LEU A 3 28.87 -11.93 -24.32
N LEU A 4 29.33 -13.12 -23.92
CA LEU A 4 28.76 -13.91 -22.83
C LEU A 4 28.87 -13.10 -21.53
N ILE A 5 27.80 -12.40 -21.18
CA ILE A 5 27.68 -11.78 -19.86
C ILE A 5 27.47 -12.90 -18.84
N ASN A 6 28.43 -13.04 -17.94
CA ASN A 6 28.40 -14.05 -16.89
C ASN A 6 27.21 -13.78 -15.94
N PRO A 7 26.21 -14.68 -15.84
CA PRO A 7 25.02 -14.46 -15.01
C PRO A 7 25.35 -14.35 -13.51
N GLN A 8 26.47 -14.93 -13.06
CA GLN A 8 26.94 -14.76 -11.68
C GLN A 8 27.45 -13.34 -11.40
N LEU A 9 28.09 -12.71 -12.39
CA LEU A 9 28.54 -11.33 -12.29
C LEU A 9 27.33 -10.38 -12.21
N LEU A 10 26.26 -10.67 -12.95
CA LEU A 10 25.01 -9.89 -12.90
C LEU A 10 24.31 -10.00 -11.54
N LYS A 11 24.22 -11.23 -10.99
CA LYS A 11 23.67 -11.46 -9.63
C LYS A 11 24.48 -10.72 -8.57
N MET A 12 25.82 -10.79 -8.63
CA MET A 12 26.69 -10.09 -7.68
C MET A 12 26.57 -8.55 -7.78
N LEU A 13 26.46 -8.02 -8.99
CA LEU A 13 26.26 -6.57 -9.22
C LEU A 13 24.89 -6.11 -8.70
N ALA A 14 23.83 -6.88 -8.93
CA ALA A 14 22.48 -6.58 -8.43
C ALA A 14 22.43 -6.57 -6.89
N THR A 15 23.02 -7.57 -6.22
CA THR A 15 23.07 -7.62 -4.75
C THR A 15 23.90 -6.47 -4.18
N THR A 16 25.01 -6.10 -4.84
CA THR A 16 25.87 -4.98 -4.42
C THR A 16 25.19 -3.63 -4.60
N ALA A 17 24.46 -3.44 -5.71
CA ALA A 17 23.68 -2.23 -5.98
C ALA A 17 22.53 -2.07 -4.97
N ALA A 18 21.77 -3.14 -4.69
CA ALA A 18 20.71 -3.15 -3.70
C ALA A 18 21.24 -2.81 -2.29
N ARG A 19 22.39 -3.39 -1.91
CA ARG A 19 23.05 -3.09 -0.63
C ARG A 19 23.54 -1.65 -0.54
N ARG A 20 24.08 -1.07 -1.63
CA ARG A 20 24.48 0.36 -1.69
C ARG A 20 23.28 1.29 -1.61
N LEU A 21 22.17 0.99 -2.28
CA LEU A 21 20.94 1.78 -2.20
C LEU A 21 20.35 1.76 -0.79
N PHE A 22 20.31 0.58 -0.16
CA PHE A 22 19.85 0.43 1.22
C PHE A 22 20.73 1.20 2.21
N LEU A 23 22.06 1.10 2.09
CA LEU A 23 22.99 1.83 2.96
C LEU A 23 22.97 3.35 2.72
N ASN A 24 22.79 3.80 1.48
CA ASN A 24 22.62 5.23 1.17
C ASN A 24 21.30 5.80 1.70
N ALA A 25 20.21 5.04 1.63
CA ALA A 25 18.93 5.43 2.22
C ALA A 25 18.99 5.47 3.75
N TYR A 26 19.70 4.53 4.38
CA TYR A 26 19.91 4.49 5.82
C TYR A 26 20.83 5.63 6.32
N SER A 27 21.92 5.90 5.60
CA SER A 27 22.88 6.97 5.89
C SER A 27 22.27 8.37 5.78
N ARG A 28 21.44 8.63 4.75
CA ARG A 28 20.78 9.93 4.57
C ARG A 28 19.74 10.24 5.67
N ASN A 29 19.11 9.21 6.23
CA ASN A 29 18.16 9.38 7.34
C ASN A 29 18.85 9.65 8.69
N LEU A 30 20.07 9.15 8.89
CA LEU A 30 20.86 9.43 10.10
C LEU A 30 21.52 10.81 10.10
N PHE A 31 21.88 11.35 8.93
CA PHE A 31 22.49 12.68 8.83
C PHE A 31 21.47 13.83 8.81
N SER A 32 20.23 13.60 8.37
CA SER A 32 19.21 14.65 8.34
C SER A 32 18.63 15.01 9.72
N SER A 33 18.78 14.15 10.73
CA SER A 33 18.31 14.40 12.10
C SER A 33 19.25 15.28 12.95
N GLN A 34 20.46 15.56 12.49
CA GLN A 34 21.44 16.37 13.25
C GLN A 34 21.68 17.78 12.68
N LEU A 35 21.23 18.10 11.47
CA LEU A 35 21.43 19.43 10.88
C LEU A 35 20.23 20.40 10.99
N CYS A 36 19.08 19.96 11.49
CA CYS A 36 17.91 20.84 11.69
C CYS A 36 17.81 21.33 13.15
N ARG A 37 18.95 21.70 13.73
CA ARG A 37 19.03 22.52 14.95
C ARG A 37 20.13 23.55 14.75
N SER A 38 19.69 24.78 14.51
CA SER A 38 20.47 26.03 14.42
C SER A 38 20.50 26.59 13.00
N VAL A 39 19.66 27.61 12.75
CA VAL A 39 20.00 28.93 12.19
C VAL A 39 18.70 29.71 11.92
N HIS A 40 18.56 30.81 12.69
CA HIS A 40 17.84 32.10 12.49
C HIS A 40 16.39 32.16 11.99
N GLN A 41 15.44 32.79 12.73
CA GLN A 41 15.21 34.25 12.93
C GLN A 41 14.93 34.96 11.59
N SER A 42 13.88 35.77 11.34
CA SER A 42 12.88 36.48 12.15
C SER A 42 11.86 37.19 11.20
N ILE A 43 10.80 37.82 11.77
CA ILE A 43 9.93 38.93 11.25
C ILE A 43 8.58 38.54 10.56
N PRO A 44 7.43 39.25 10.75
CA PRO A 44 6.95 40.13 11.83
C PRO A 44 5.58 39.75 12.45
N SER A 45 5.36 40.36 13.62
CA SER A 45 4.13 40.52 14.40
C SER A 45 2.94 41.10 13.62
N ARG A 46 1.74 40.55 13.87
CA ARG A 46 0.45 41.18 13.58
C ARG A 46 -0.22 41.49 14.92
N SER A 47 -0.01 42.71 15.41
CA SER A 47 -0.72 43.25 16.57
C SER A 47 -2.20 43.45 16.25
N ASP A 48 -3.01 43.34 17.31
CA ASP A 48 -4.39 43.79 17.46
C ASP A 48 -5.51 42.85 17.01
N ILE A 49 -5.64 41.73 17.73
CA ILE A 49 -6.96 41.22 18.14
C ILE A 49 -6.86 40.81 19.62
N GLN A 50 -7.37 41.65 20.51
CA GLN A 50 -7.70 41.24 21.88
C GLN A 50 -8.84 40.21 21.80
N MET A 51 -8.52 38.94 22.02
CA MET A 51 -9.51 37.92 22.32
C MET A 51 -9.45 37.63 23.82
N ASN A 52 -10.56 37.88 24.49
CA ASN A 52 -10.80 37.49 25.86
C ASN A 52 -10.45 36.01 26.06
N GLU A 53 -9.61 35.73 27.06
CA GLU A 53 -9.29 34.39 27.51
C GLU A 53 -10.55 33.71 28.06
N VAL A 54 -11.20 32.90 27.23
CA VAL A 54 -12.08 31.84 27.70
C VAL A 54 -11.17 30.68 28.10
N PRO A 55 -11.22 30.18 29.36
CA PRO A 55 -10.47 29.00 29.74
C PRO A 55 -11.07 27.79 29.02
N LEU A 56 -10.55 27.49 27.83
CA LEU A 56 -10.76 26.22 27.16
C LEU A 56 -10.13 25.15 28.03
N SER A 57 -10.96 24.36 28.71
CA SER A 57 -10.53 23.19 29.45
C SER A 57 -9.84 22.22 28.48
N VAL A 58 -8.51 22.31 28.41
CA VAL A 58 -7.63 21.37 27.72
C VAL A 58 -7.66 20.07 28.52
N GLY A 59 -8.68 19.28 28.23
CA GLY A 59 -8.89 17.94 28.77
C GLY A 59 -9.36 17.00 27.68
N LYS A 60 -8.76 17.06 26.47
CA LYS A 60 -8.81 15.91 25.56
C LYS A 60 -8.00 14.80 26.21
N LEU A 61 -8.66 14.03 27.07
CA LEU A 61 -8.16 12.71 27.47
C LEU A 61 -7.79 11.99 26.17
N LYS A 62 -6.52 11.62 26.04
CA LYS A 62 -6.06 10.68 25.02
C LYS A 62 -6.94 9.46 25.17
N GLU A 63 -7.94 9.31 24.32
CA GLU A 63 -8.74 8.10 24.25
C GLU A 63 -7.74 6.98 24.01
N GLU A 64 -7.57 6.10 25.01
CA GLU A 64 -6.61 5.01 24.91
C GLU A 64 -7.06 4.11 23.77
N THR A 65 -6.31 4.11 22.66
CA THR A 65 -6.56 3.23 21.54
C THR A 65 -6.34 1.79 22.01
N ASN A 66 -7.43 1.13 22.40
CA ASN A 66 -7.38 -0.26 22.81
C ASN A 66 -7.15 -1.18 21.59
N LEU A 67 -6.61 -2.37 21.85
CA LEU A 67 -6.26 -3.34 20.80
C LEU A 67 -7.47 -3.74 19.95
N SER A 68 -8.67 -3.83 20.55
CA SER A 68 -9.91 -4.16 19.85
C SER A 68 -10.26 -3.12 18.78
N THR A 69 -10.12 -1.83 19.08
CA THR A 69 -10.34 -0.74 18.12
C THR A 69 -9.43 -0.88 16.89
N ARG A 70 -8.16 -1.25 17.09
CA ARG A 70 -7.22 -1.46 15.98
C ARG A 70 -7.62 -2.64 15.09
N PHE A 71 -8.04 -3.76 15.68
CA PHE A 71 -8.50 -4.92 14.92
C PHE A 71 -9.82 -4.64 14.18
N ASN A 72 -10.75 -3.90 14.80
CA ASN A 72 -11.99 -3.47 14.13
C ASN A 72 -11.69 -2.57 12.93
N ARG A 73 -10.77 -1.60 13.08
CA ARG A 73 -10.32 -0.76 11.96
C ARG A 73 -9.58 -1.57 10.89
N THR A 74 -8.81 -2.59 11.28
CA THR A 74 -8.13 -3.50 10.35
C THR A 74 -9.15 -4.28 9.51
N ALA A 75 -10.18 -4.85 10.15
CA ALA A 75 -11.27 -5.55 9.45
C ALA A 75 -12.03 -4.62 8.50
N GLU A 76 -12.31 -3.39 8.95
CA GLU A 76 -12.93 -2.36 8.10
C GLU A 76 -12.08 -2.04 6.87
N VAL A 77 -10.77 -1.88 7.01
CA VAL A 77 -9.86 -1.61 5.88
C VAL A 77 -9.80 -2.81 4.93
N ILE A 78 -9.79 -4.04 5.46
CA ILE A 78 -9.80 -5.26 4.65
C ILE A 78 -11.03 -5.31 3.75
N VAL A 79 -12.21 -5.16 4.34
CA VAL A 79 -13.50 -5.27 3.61
C VAL A 79 -13.69 -4.10 2.66
N SER A 80 -13.34 -2.88 3.10
CA SER A 80 -13.59 -1.68 2.30
C SER A 80 -12.57 -1.47 1.18
N LYS A 81 -11.33 -1.95 1.31
CA LYS A 81 -10.24 -1.57 0.38
C LYS A 81 -9.42 -2.75 -0.09
N ILE A 82 -8.88 -3.56 0.82
CA ILE A 82 -7.84 -4.55 0.48
C ILE A 82 -8.39 -5.73 -0.31
N PHE A 83 -9.55 -6.27 0.08
CA PHE A 83 -10.21 -7.31 -0.69
C PHE A 83 -10.65 -6.78 -2.07
N PRO A 84 -11.36 -5.62 -2.16
CA PRO A 84 -11.71 -5.02 -3.44
C PRO A 84 -10.51 -4.73 -4.35
N ALA A 85 -9.35 -4.34 -3.79
CA ALA A 85 -8.10 -4.13 -4.52
C ALA A 85 -7.65 -5.39 -5.27
N GLY A 86 -7.45 -6.50 -4.54
CA GLY A 86 -7.02 -7.78 -5.13
C GLY A 86 -8.05 -8.34 -6.10
N PHE A 87 -9.34 -8.22 -5.77
CA PHE A 87 -10.43 -8.58 -6.67
C PHE A 87 -10.43 -7.76 -7.96
N GLY A 88 -10.24 -6.45 -7.85
CA GLY A 88 -10.22 -5.51 -8.97
C GLY A 88 -9.03 -5.75 -9.89
N TRP A 89 -7.84 -5.97 -9.32
CA TRP A 89 -6.63 -6.29 -10.07
C TRP A 89 -6.82 -7.57 -10.90
N GLN A 90 -7.30 -8.66 -10.27
CA GLN A 90 -7.50 -9.94 -10.95
C GLN A 90 -8.66 -9.90 -11.96
N SER A 91 -9.71 -9.12 -11.69
CA SER A 91 -10.78 -8.94 -12.66
C SER A 91 -10.27 -8.20 -13.90
N ALA A 92 -9.39 -7.22 -13.71
CA ALA A 92 -8.77 -6.49 -14.81
C ALA A 92 -7.76 -7.33 -15.58
N SER A 93 -7.05 -8.29 -14.96
CA SER A 93 -6.16 -9.21 -15.68
C SER A 93 -6.94 -10.12 -16.64
N VAL A 94 -8.12 -10.60 -16.23
CA VAL A 94 -9.03 -11.36 -17.11
C VAL A 94 -9.52 -10.51 -18.30
N VAL A 95 -9.78 -9.22 -18.08
CA VAL A 95 -10.15 -8.30 -19.17
C VAL A 95 -8.96 -8.07 -20.11
N ALA A 96 -7.76 -7.87 -19.56
CA ALA A 96 -6.54 -7.67 -20.33
C ALA A 96 -6.22 -8.89 -21.22
N ASP A 97 -6.38 -10.10 -20.68
CA ASP A 97 -6.21 -11.36 -21.43
C ASP A 97 -7.19 -11.46 -22.61
N LYS A 98 -8.47 -11.10 -22.40
CA LYS A 98 -9.47 -11.02 -23.50
C LYS A 98 -9.15 -9.96 -24.55
N MET A 99 -8.32 -8.97 -24.20
CA MET A 99 -7.80 -7.97 -25.13
C MET A 99 -6.46 -8.39 -25.77
N SER A 100 -6.03 -9.64 -25.56
CA SER A 100 -4.76 -10.19 -26.01
C SER A 100 -3.54 -9.39 -25.52
N MET A 101 -3.62 -8.86 -24.30
CA MET A 101 -2.48 -8.22 -23.65
C MET A 101 -1.66 -9.29 -22.91
N GLU A 102 -0.43 -9.52 -23.36
CA GLU A 102 0.51 -10.40 -22.67
C GLU A 102 0.90 -9.83 -21.30
N ALA A 103 1.14 -10.71 -20.32
CA ALA A 103 1.45 -10.35 -18.93
C ALA A 103 2.78 -9.57 -18.78
N ASP A 104 3.65 -9.55 -19.79
CA ASP A 104 4.90 -8.79 -19.79
C ASP A 104 4.77 -7.41 -20.46
N THR A 105 3.57 -7.02 -20.89
CA THR A 105 3.33 -5.74 -21.56
C THR A 105 3.00 -4.63 -20.57
N LEU A 106 3.36 -3.39 -20.96
CA LEU A 106 2.92 -2.18 -20.25
C LEU A 106 1.39 -2.05 -20.23
N GLY A 107 0.70 -2.53 -21.27
CA GLY A 107 -0.76 -2.50 -21.36
C GLY A 107 -1.41 -3.35 -20.26
N PHE A 108 -0.93 -4.58 -20.07
CA PHE A 108 -1.41 -5.45 -18.98
C PHE A 108 -1.16 -4.83 -17.61
N ALA A 109 0.05 -4.30 -17.38
CA ALA A 109 0.43 -3.64 -16.13
C ALA A 109 -0.49 -2.43 -15.82
N LEU A 110 -0.73 -1.56 -16.80
CA LEU A 110 -1.62 -0.40 -16.60
C LEU A 110 -3.08 -0.80 -16.38
N THR A 111 -3.58 -1.78 -17.15
CA THR A 111 -4.96 -2.26 -17.00
C THR A 111 -5.21 -2.85 -15.62
N THR A 112 -4.30 -3.70 -15.15
CA THR A 112 -4.42 -4.33 -13.83
C THR A 112 -4.24 -3.33 -12.69
N GLY A 113 -3.29 -2.39 -12.80
CA GLY A 113 -3.15 -1.27 -11.86
C GLY A 113 -4.40 -0.38 -11.81
N PHE A 114 -5.04 -0.13 -12.95
CA PHE A 114 -6.32 0.58 -12.99
C PHE A 114 -7.44 -0.22 -12.30
N GLY A 115 -7.49 -1.54 -12.51
CA GLY A 115 -8.42 -2.44 -11.82
C GLY A 115 -8.30 -2.39 -10.30
N ASP A 116 -7.06 -2.42 -9.79
CA ASP A 116 -6.75 -2.26 -8.36
C ASP A 116 -7.26 -0.92 -7.81
N ALA A 117 -6.92 0.18 -8.49
CA ALA A 117 -7.36 1.53 -8.14
C ALA A 117 -8.89 1.67 -8.09
N LEU A 118 -9.58 1.11 -9.08
CA LEU A 118 -11.04 1.12 -9.17
C LEU A 118 -11.66 0.29 -8.04
N GLY A 119 -11.08 -0.88 -7.75
CA GLY A 119 -11.45 -1.73 -6.63
C GLY A 119 -11.39 -0.98 -5.31
N VAL A 120 -10.29 -0.29 -5.02
CA VAL A 120 -10.13 0.53 -3.81
C VAL A 120 -11.15 1.67 -3.75
N PHE A 121 -11.35 2.40 -4.85
CA PHE A 121 -12.25 3.57 -4.86
C PHE A 121 -13.70 3.16 -4.59
N VAL A 122 -14.17 2.18 -5.37
CA VAL A 122 -15.54 1.69 -5.33
C VAL A 122 -15.80 0.98 -4.01
N GLY A 123 -14.90 0.09 -3.59
CA GLY A 123 -15.02 -0.61 -2.31
C GLY A 123 -15.13 0.35 -1.13
N HIS A 124 -14.25 1.36 -1.07
CA HIS A 124 -14.22 2.30 0.03
C HIS A 124 -15.50 3.14 0.07
N THR A 125 -15.88 3.71 -1.07
CA THR A 125 -17.06 4.57 -1.18
C THR A 125 -18.34 3.80 -0.90
N ALA A 126 -18.48 2.59 -1.46
CA ALA A 126 -19.66 1.75 -1.24
C ALA A 126 -19.78 1.30 0.22
N TYR A 127 -18.67 0.88 0.84
CA TYR A 127 -18.66 0.49 2.25
C TYR A 127 -19.12 1.64 3.16
N PHE A 128 -18.56 2.84 2.99
CA PHE A 128 -18.94 4.00 3.81
C PHE A 128 -20.35 4.51 3.50
N ALA A 129 -20.84 4.40 2.27
CA ALA A 129 -22.24 4.69 1.94
C ALA A 129 -23.20 3.73 2.65
N ALA A 130 -22.88 2.43 2.67
CA ALA A 130 -23.67 1.43 3.39
C ALA A 130 -23.60 1.65 4.91
N LYS A 131 -22.40 1.85 5.46
CA LYS A 131 -22.20 2.16 6.88
C LYS A 131 -22.97 3.41 7.29
N LYS A 132 -23.01 4.44 6.42
CA LYS A 132 -23.81 5.66 6.64
C LYS A 132 -25.29 5.36 6.75
N ARG A 133 -25.80 4.53 5.86
CA ARG A 133 -27.23 4.20 5.81
C ARG A 133 -27.67 3.33 6.97
N LEU A 134 -26.81 2.44 7.44
CA LEU A 134 -27.15 1.37 8.38
C LEU A 134 -26.76 1.66 9.83
N SER A 135 -25.69 2.41 10.06
CA SER A 135 -25.10 2.53 11.41
C SER A 135 -24.66 3.93 11.83
N ASP A 136 -24.27 4.80 10.90
CA ASP A 136 -23.73 6.12 11.23
C ASP A 136 -24.11 7.20 10.21
N SER A 137 -25.24 7.87 10.44
CA SER A 137 -25.75 8.92 9.55
C SER A 137 -24.82 10.14 9.41
N ASN A 138 -23.82 10.29 10.29
CA ASN A 138 -22.93 11.46 10.31
C ASN A 138 -21.72 11.32 9.36
N ILE A 139 -21.53 10.17 8.72
CA ILE A 139 -20.44 9.96 7.76
C ILE A 139 -20.51 11.01 6.64
N ASN A 140 -19.43 11.78 6.45
CA ASN A 140 -19.30 12.72 5.34
C ASN A 140 -18.86 11.97 4.07
N MET A 141 -19.77 11.76 3.13
CA MET A 141 -19.47 11.02 1.90
C MET A 141 -18.53 11.76 0.95
N VAL A 142 -18.48 13.10 1.00
CA VAL A 142 -17.52 13.88 0.20
C VAL A 142 -16.11 13.61 0.68
N GLN A 143 -15.91 13.62 1.99
CA GLN A 143 -14.64 13.24 2.62
C GLN A 143 -14.24 11.81 2.23
N GLN A 144 -15.15 10.83 2.37
CA GLN A 144 -14.82 9.44 2.03
C GLN A 144 -14.51 9.26 0.54
N ALA A 145 -15.19 9.98 -0.36
CA ALA A 145 -14.86 9.95 -1.79
C ALA A 145 -13.46 10.51 -2.08
N GLN A 146 -13.07 11.64 -1.45
CA GLN A 146 -11.73 12.22 -1.63
C GLN A 146 -10.63 11.32 -1.04
N VAL A 147 -10.85 10.74 0.13
CA VAL A 147 -9.93 9.78 0.75
C VAL A 147 -9.82 8.51 -0.11
N GLY A 148 -10.95 8.01 -0.62
CA GLY A 148 -10.97 6.89 -1.57
C GLY A 148 -10.13 7.19 -2.80
N PHE A 149 -10.29 8.39 -3.38
CA PHE A 149 -9.55 8.79 -4.58
C PHE A 149 -8.03 8.87 -4.33
N LEU A 150 -7.62 9.43 -3.19
CA LEU A 150 -6.21 9.45 -2.78
C LEU A 150 -5.63 8.03 -2.62
N LEU A 151 -6.37 7.12 -1.98
CA LEU A 151 -5.90 5.74 -1.78
C LEU A 151 -5.85 4.97 -3.10
N SER A 152 -6.80 5.23 -4.01
CA SER A 152 -6.80 4.65 -5.35
C SER A 152 -5.61 5.08 -6.20
N SER A 153 -5.11 6.32 -6.05
CA SER A 153 -3.88 6.71 -6.76
C SER A 153 -2.66 5.91 -6.29
N ALA A 154 -2.57 5.64 -4.98
CA ALA A 154 -1.50 4.81 -4.42
C ALA A 154 -1.64 3.34 -4.85
N ALA A 155 -2.86 2.81 -4.82
CA ALA A 155 -3.19 1.46 -5.29
C ALA A 155 -2.86 1.28 -6.78
N MET A 156 -3.17 2.27 -7.62
CA MET A 156 -2.81 2.27 -9.04
C MET A 156 -1.31 2.05 -9.24
N CYS A 157 -0.47 2.81 -8.52
CA CYS A 157 0.98 2.68 -8.62
C CYS A 157 1.44 1.28 -8.20
N SER A 158 0.94 0.77 -7.07
CA SER A 158 1.28 -0.56 -6.56
C SER A 158 0.86 -1.69 -7.50
N GLY A 159 -0.40 -1.66 -7.96
CA GLY A 159 -0.96 -2.66 -8.86
C GLY A 159 -0.30 -2.65 -10.23
N THR A 160 0.08 -1.48 -10.74
CA THR A 160 0.80 -1.35 -12.03
C THR A 160 2.17 -2.00 -11.98
N VAL A 161 2.92 -1.85 -10.89
CA VAL A 161 4.28 -2.40 -10.81
C VAL A 161 4.30 -3.88 -10.41
N TRP A 162 3.19 -4.45 -9.95
CA TRP A 162 3.14 -5.82 -9.43
C TRP A 162 3.63 -6.84 -10.44
N GLN A 163 3.01 -6.91 -11.62
CA GLN A 163 3.38 -7.89 -12.65
C GLN A 163 4.81 -7.68 -13.18
N PRO A 164 5.26 -6.44 -13.51
CA PRO A 164 6.65 -6.21 -13.86
C PRO A 164 7.66 -6.67 -12.81
N ILE A 165 7.40 -6.43 -11.52
CA ILE A 165 8.29 -6.87 -10.44
C ILE A 165 8.33 -8.39 -10.37
N VAL A 166 7.17 -9.05 -10.37
CA VAL A 166 7.09 -10.52 -10.35
C VAL A 166 7.83 -11.11 -11.56
N ASN A 167 7.57 -10.62 -12.77
CA ASN A 167 8.23 -11.10 -13.99
C ASN A 167 9.76 -10.97 -13.91
N VAL A 168 10.28 -9.84 -13.42
CA VAL A 168 11.74 -9.63 -13.28
C VAL A 168 12.32 -10.58 -12.25
N LEU A 169 11.67 -10.77 -11.10
CA LEU A 169 12.18 -11.63 -10.02
C LEU A 169 12.10 -13.12 -10.38
N GLN A 170 11.01 -13.54 -11.04
CA GLN A 170 10.85 -14.89 -11.56
C GLN A 170 11.84 -15.15 -12.71
N GLY A 171 12.02 -14.19 -13.62
CA GLY A 171 12.91 -14.31 -14.79
C GLY A 171 14.40 -14.39 -14.49
N ILE A 172 14.84 -14.10 -13.26
CA ILE A 172 16.22 -14.34 -12.79
C ILE A 172 16.35 -15.60 -11.90
N ASP A 173 15.30 -16.44 -11.91
CA ASP A 173 15.17 -17.71 -11.20
C ASP A 173 15.41 -17.57 -9.68
N LEU A 174 14.71 -16.62 -9.04
CA LEU A 174 14.71 -16.54 -7.58
C LEU A 174 13.87 -17.68 -6.96
N SER A 175 13.97 -17.87 -5.65
CA SER A 175 13.03 -18.75 -4.93
C SER A 175 11.69 -18.07 -4.73
N PHE A 176 10.63 -18.84 -4.46
CA PHE A 176 9.32 -18.28 -4.12
C PHE A 176 9.40 -17.23 -3.01
N ASN A 177 10.13 -17.52 -1.92
CA ASN A 177 10.32 -16.58 -0.81
C ASN A 177 10.98 -15.27 -1.24
N ALA A 178 11.92 -15.33 -2.17
CA ALA A 178 12.61 -14.14 -2.67
C ALA A 178 11.72 -13.33 -3.62
N VAL A 179 10.89 -13.96 -4.46
CA VAL A 179 9.86 -13.28 -5.26
C VAL A 179 8.82 -12.64 -4.33
N PHE A 180 8.29 -13.39 -3.37
CA PHE A 180 7.35 -12.93 -2.35
C PHE A 180 7.87 -11.67 -1.63
N MET A 181 9.11 -11.72 -1.10
CA MET A 181 9.70 -10.58 -0.39
C MET A 181 10.04 -9.41 -1.33
N GLY A 182 10.52 -9.70 -2.55
CA GLY A 182 10.81 -8.68 -3.54
C GLY A 182 9.57 -7.91 -3.98
N THR A 183 8.47 -8.62 -4.22
CA THR A 183 7.15 -8.03 -4.51
C THR A 183 6.62 -7.24 -3.32
N TRP A 184 6.74 -7.77 -2.09
CA TRP A 184 6.36 -7.03 -0.88
C TRP A 184 7.05 -5.66 -0.81
N PHE A 185 8.38 -5.62 -0.93
CA PHE A 185 9.12 -4.37 -0.84
C PHE A 185 8.87 -3.45 -2.04
N GLY A 186 8.84 -4.01 -3.26
CA GLY A 186 8.67 -3.25 -4.49
C GLY A 186 7.29 -2.58 -4.57
N CYS A 187 6.22 -3.35 -4.38
CA CYS A 187 4.86 -2.84 -4.40
C CYS A 187 4.57 -1.92 -3.20
N GLY A 188 5.04 -2.26 -1.99
CA GLY A 188 4.92 -1.36 -0.84
C GLY A 188 5.61 -0.01 -1.07
N THR A 189 6.77 0.01 -1.71
CA THR A 189 7.48 1.25 -2.07
C THR A 189 6.71 2.05 -3.13
N ALA A 190 6.18 1.38 -4.16
CA ALA A 190 5.38 2.03 -5.19
C ALA A 190 4.07 2.60 -4.63
N PHE A 191 3.41 1.90 -3.72
CA PHE A 191 2.24 2.39 -2.99
C PHE A 191 2.59 3.67 -2.20
N TYR A 192 3.68 3.63 -1.42
CA TYR A 192 4.15 4.79 -0.66
C TYR A 192 4.38 6.00 -1.59
N ALA A 193 5.14 5.82 -2.66
CA ALA A 193 5.43 6.87 -3.62
C ALA A 193 4.15 7.43 -4.27
N GLY A 194 3.22 6.55 -4.66
CA GLY A 194 1.92 6.94 -5.21
C GLY A 194 1.06 7.73 -4.22
N LEU A 195 1.10 7.37 -2.93
CA LEU A 195 0.39 8.11 -1.88
C LEU A 195 0.99 9.50 -1.66
N ARG A 196 2.33 9.63 -1.67
CA ARG A 196 3.02 10.93 -1.58
C ARG A 196 2.75 11.82 -2.78
N ALA A 197 2.75 11.24 -3.98
CA ALA A 197 2.39 11.95 -5.21
C ALA A 197 0.92 12.39 -5.16
N GLY A 198 0.01 11.50 -4.78
CA GLY A 198 -1.41 11.78 -4.63
C GLY A 198 -1.67 12.95 -3.68
N ARG A 199 -1.06 12.96 -2.49
CA ARG A 199 -1.17 14.10 -1.55
C ARG A 199 -0.66 15.41 -2.14
N THR A 200 0.38 15.36 -2.97
CA THR A 200 0.92 16.55 -3.63
C THR A 200 -0.04 17.09 -4.69
N PHE A 201 -0.58 16.21 -5.54
CA PHE A 201 -1.43 16.63 -6.66
C PHE A 201 -2.87 16.93 -6.25
N LEU A 202 -3.34 16.32 -5.16
CA LEU A 202 -4.72 16.43 -4.69
C LEU A 202 -4.85 17.32 -3.45
N SER A 203 -3.82 18.10 -3.10
CA SER A 203 -3.83 18.97 -1.92
C SER A 203 -4.88 20.09 -1.95
N SER A 204 -5.42 20.40 -3.14
CA SER A 204 -6.51 21.36 -3.28
C SER A 204 -7.87 20.81 -2.85
N LEU A 205 -7.99 19.50 -2.62
CA LEU A 205 -9.19 18.87 -2.12
C LEU A 205 -9.28 19.04 -0.61
N GLU A 206 -10.41 19.56 -0.12
CA GLU A 206 -10.66 19.96 1.28
C GLU A 206 -10.23 18.91 2.32
N TYR A 207 -10.43 17.62 2.03
CA TYR A 207 -10.18 16.53 2.98
C TYR A 207 -8.87 15.78 2.74
N ILE A 208 -7.98 16.29 1.89
CA ILE A 208 -6.66 15.71 1.64
C ILE A 208 -5.59 16.61 2.27
N GLU A 209 -4.96 16.10 3.32
CA GLU A 209 -3.82 16.78 3.93
C GLU A 209 -2.61 16.72 3.00
N GLU A 210 -1.98 17.88 2.82
CA GLU A 210 -0.70 18.03 2.13
C GLU A 210 0.39 17.09 2.68
N PRO A 211 1.42 16.78 1.88
CA PRO A 211 2.51 15.93 2.33
C PRO A 211 3.26 16.56 3.53
N THR A 212 3.15 15.96 4.72
CA THR A 212 3.92 16.36 5.92
C THR A 212 4.86 15.24 6.37
N TYR A 213 5.81 15.53 7.25
CA TYR A 213 6.63 14.48 7.87
C TYR A 213 5.79 13.58 8.80
N LYS A 214 4.75 14.14 9.42
CA LYS A 214 3.87 13.38 10.31
C LYS A 214 3.12 12.30 9.53
N ASN A 215 2.36 12.69 8.50
CA ASN A 215 1.62 11.73 7.69
C ASN A 215 2.53 10.83 6.84
N SER A 216 3.77 11.25 6.53
CA SER A 216 4.76 10.39 5.87
C SER A 216 5.09 9.13 6.68
N LYS A 217 5.15 9.21 8.02
CA LYS A 217 5.38 8.02 8.86
C LYS A 217 4.19 7.06 8.84
N ASP A 218 2.97 7.61 8.86
CA ASP A 218 1.74 6.83 8.81
C ASP A 218 1.59 6.18 7.43
N ASP A 219 1.84 6.94 6.36
CA ASP A 219 1.88 6.48 4.97
C ASP A 219 2.92 5.34 4.81
N ALA A 220 4.11 5.49 5.38
CA ALA A 220 5.16 4.46 5.32
C ALA A 220 4.74 3.18 6.06
N SER A 221 4.15 3.31 7.25
CA SER A 221 3.67 2.15 8.02
C SER A 221 2.53 1.43 7.28
N LEU A 222 1.55 2.16 6.74
CA LEU A 222 0.50 1.60 5.89
C LEU A 222 1.09 0.88 4.68
N SER A 223 2.09 1.48 4.02
CA SER A 223 2.74 0.91 2.83
C SER A 223 3.42 -0.42 3.10
N VAL A 224 3.95 -0.65 4.30
CA VAL A 224 4.50 -1.96 4.67
C VAL A 224 3.40 -3.02 4.78
N ALA A 225 2.22 -2.66 5.31
CA ALA A 225 1.06 -3.57 5.34
C ALA A 225 0.51 -3.88 3.94
N ILE A 226 0.52 -2.90 3.03
CA ILE A 226 0.20 -3.12 1.61
C ILE A 226 1.25 -4.01 0.92
N GLY A 227 2.52 -3.84 1.25
CA GLY A 227 3.57 -4.78 0.84
C GLY A 227 3.23 -6.22 1.25
N GLY A 228 2.74 -6.43 2.47
CA GLY A 228 2.28 -7.74 2.93
C GLY A 228 1.14 -8.31 2.10
N ALA A 229 0.15 -7.48 1.78
CA ALA A 229 -0.97 -7.86 0.91
C ALA A 229 -0.48 -8.31 -0.48
N THR A 230 0.40 -7.53 -1.10
CA THR A 230 0.92 -7.79 -2.45
C THR A 230 1.92 -8.94 -2.52
N GLY A 231 2.68 -9.17 -1.44
CA GLY A 231 3.51 -10.37 -1.29
C GLY A 231 2.66 -11.64 -1.24
N PHE A 232 1.60 -11.66 -0.41
CA PHE A 232 0.67 -12.81 -0.38
C PHE A 232 -0.04 -13.05 -1.70
N PHE A 233 -0.26 -12.00 -2.49
CA PHE A 233 -0.83 -12.13 -3.83
C PHE A 233 0.06 -12.95 -4.77
N VAL A 234 1.39 -12.96 -4.58
CA VAL A 234 2.29 -13.88 -5.33
C VAL A 234 1.92 -15.35 -5.10
N GLY A 235 1.34 -15.67 -3.94
CA GLY A 235 0.87 -17.01 -3.59
C GLY A 235 -0.23 -17.54 -4.49
N THR A 236 -0.93 -16.68 -5.25
CA THR A 236 -1.99 -17.11 -6.16
C THR A 236 -1.45 -17.71 -7.46
N ASP A 237 -0.20 -17.44 -7.82
CA ASP A 237 0.46 -18.02 -8.98
C ASP A 237 0.79 -19.50 -8.71
N ALA A 238 -0.06 -20.38 -9.26
CA ALA A 238 0.10 -21.82 -9.11
C ALA A 238 1.18 -22.41 -10.02
N ALA A 239 1.60 -21.69 -11.07
CA ALA A 239 2.57 -22.18 -12.04
C ALA A 239 4.01 -21.99 -11.54
N TYR A 240 4.27 -20.96 -10.73
CA TYR A 240 5.62 -20.63 -10.29
C TYR A 240 6.08 -21.40 -9.04
N LEU A 241 7.04 -22.32 -9.24
CA LEU A 241 7.71 -23.09 -8.17
C LEU A 241 6.71 -23.67 -7.14
N PRO A 242 5.75 -24.52 -7.55
CA PRO A 242 4.64 -24.98 -6.70
C PRO A 242 5.13 -25.67 -5.41
N ASP A 243 6.23 -26.40 -5.46
CA ASP A 243 6.83 -27.08 -4.29
C ASP A 243 7.39 -26.09 -3.24
N GLN A 244 7.60 -24.82 -3.60
CA GLN A 244 8.09 -23.76 -2.72
C GLN A 244 7.01 -22.76 -2.30
N ASN A 245 5.89 -22.72 -3.03
CA ASN A 245 4.77 -21.81 -2.75
C ASN A 245 3.96 -22.31 -1.55
N PHE A 246 4.34 -21.86 -0.35
CA PHE A 246 3.66 -22.23 0.90
C PHE A 246 2.21 -21.71 1.00
N LEU A 247 1.78 -20.82 0.12
CA LEU A 247 0.42 -20.27 0.06
C LEU A 247 -0.48 -21.01 -0.93
N LEU A 248 0.08 -21.90 -1.75
CA LEU A 248 -0.63 -22.55 -2.86
C LEU A 248 -1.90 -23.27 -2.42
N SER A 249 -1.86 -23.96 -1.28
CA SER A 249 -3.01 -24.70 -0.73
C SER A 249 -4.11 -23.81 -0.13
N ILE A 250 -3.83 -22.53 0.09
CA ILE A 250 -4.74 -21.58 0.74
C ILE A 250 -5.37 -20.66 -0.32
N VAL A 251 -4.54 -20.12 -1.21
CA VAL A 251 -4.94 -19.08 -2.17
C VAL A 251 -4.45 -19.32 -3.60
N GLY A 252 -4.03 -20.54 -3.95
CA GLY A 252 -3.64 -20.87 -5.32
C GLY A 252 -4.79 -20.73 -6.31
N ILE A 253 -4.53 -20.14 -7.47
CA ILE A 253 -5.46 -20.09 -8.60
C ILE A 253 -4.92 -21.05 -9.67
N ALA A 254 -5.60 -22.17 -9.88
CA ALA A 254 -5.27 -23.12 -10.93
C ALA A 254 -5.84 -22.66 -12.30
N ASP A 255 -5.30 -23.18 -13.40
CA ASP A 255 -5.68 -22.79 -14.77
C ASP A 255 -7.18 -22.91 -15.06
N GLU A 256 -7.84 -23.92 -14.48
CA GLU A 256 -9.28 -24.17 -14.65
C GLU A 256 -10.16 -23.37 -13.68
N THR A 257 -9.59 -22.46 -12.89
CA THR A 257 -10.34 -21.68 -11.92
C THR A 257 -11.23 -20.67 -12.63
N PRO A 258 -12.56 -20.67 -12.43
CA PRO A 258 -13.44 -19.69 -13.03
C PRO A 258 -13.03 -18.26 -12.67
N ALA A 259 -13.09 -17.34 -13.64
CA ALA A 259 -12.63 -15.96 -13.47
C ALA A 259 -13.14 -15.27 -12.19
N LEU A 260 -14.44 -15.38 -11.87
CA LEU A 260 -15.02 -14.79 -10.67
C LEU A 260 -14.45 -15.40 -9.38
N LEU A 261 -14.23 -16.71 -9.37
CA LEU A 261 -13.61 -17.40 -8.24
C LEU A 261 -12.14 -16.98 -8.11
N GLY A 262 -11.41 -16.90 -9.23
CA GLY A 262 -10.05 -16.38 -9.27
C GLY A 262 -9.94 -14.97 -8.68
N SER A 263 -10.82 -14.06 -9.07
CA SER A 263 -10.87 -12.71 -8.48
C SER A 263 -11.19 -12.72 -6.99
N THR A 264 -12.06 -13.62 -6.54
CA THR A 264 -12.39 -13.78 -5.11
C THR A 264 -11.19 -14.31 -4.31
N ILE A 265 -10.45 -15.28 -4.87
CA ILE A 265 -9.24 -15.82 -4.26
C ILE A 265 -8.15 -14.74 -4.18
N ALA A 266 -7.96 -13.95 -5.24
CA ALA A 266 -7.03 -12.82 -5.27
C ALA A 266 -7.36 -11.75 -4.21
N GLY A 267 -8.64 -11.37 -4.08
CA GLY A 267 -9.08 -10.47 -3.00
C GLY A 267 -8.85 -11.06 -1.60
N THR A 268 -9.00 -12.38 -1.46
CA THR A 268 -8.76 -13.10 -0.20
C THR A 268 -7.27 -13.16 0.15
N SER A 269 -6.39 -13.38 -0.83
CA SER A 269 -4.94 -13.41 -0.60
C SER A 269 -4.40 -12.06 -0.14
N THR A 270 -4.84 -10.96 -0.77
CA THR A 270 -4.43 -9.62 -0.35
C THR A 270 -4.96 -9.31 1.05
N ALA A 271 -6.21 -9.68 1.35
CA ALA A 271 -6.80 -9.53 2.67
C ALA A 271 -6.01 -10.28 3.75
N LEU A 272 -5.61 -11.54 3.48
CA LEU A 272 -4.83 -12.36 4.40
C LEU A 272 -3.44 -11.77 4.65
N GLY A 273 -2.74 -11.33 3.60
CA GLY A 273 -1.41 -10.73 3.73
C GLY A 273 -1.43 -9.40 4.51
N PHE A 274 -2.44 -8.57 4.24
CA PHE A 274 -2.66 -7.35 5.01
C PHE A 274 -3.00 -7.65 6.47
N ALA A 275 -3.95 -8.57 6.73
CA ALA A 275 -4.34 -8.96 8.07
C ALA A 275 -3.15 -9.46 8.88
N THR A 276 -2.31 -10.31 8.28
CA THR A 276 -1.10 -10.86 8.91
C THR A 276 -0.15 -9.75 9.32
N THR A 277 0.19 -8.85 8.38
CA THR A 277 1.14 -7.76 8.63
C THR A 277 0.59 -6.75 9.62
N GLN A 278 -0.68 -6.37 9.47
CA GLN A 278 -1.33 -5.39 10.33
C GLN A 278 -1.55 -5.94 11.74
N SER A 279 -1.83 -7.24 11.90
CA SER A 279 -1.92 -7.87 13.22
C SER A 279 -0.60 -7.78 13.96
N PHE A 280 0.52 -8.02 13.27
CA PHE A 280 1.85 -7.81 13.85
C PHE A 280 2.04 -6.35 14.30
N PHE A 281 1.66 -5.37 13.46
CA PHE A 281 1.74 -3.94 13.84
C PHE A 281 0.84 -3.56 15.00
N ASN A 282 -0.39 -4.09 15.05
CA ASN A 282 -1.34 -3.83 16.12
C ASN A 282 -0.80 -4.29 17.48
N VAL A 283 -0.02 -5.38 17.50
CA VAL A 283 0.60 -5.93 18.72
C VAL A 283 1.95 -5.28 19.03
N ALA A 284 2.77 -5.02 18.02
CA ALA A 284 4.14 -4.55 18.20
C ALA A 284 4.25 -3.05 18.50
N TYR A 285 3.38 -2.21 17.93
CA TYR A 285 3.45 -0.76 18.13
C TYR A 285 2.69 -0.32 19.40
N PRO A 286 3.25 0.60 20.21
CA PRO A 286 2.51 1.24 21.30
C PRO A 286 1.28 2.01 20.79
N ALA A 287 0.29 2.26 21.66
CA ALA A 287 -0.88 3.09 21.37
C ALA A 287 -0.49 4.49 20.82
N GLY A 288 -1.17 4.93 19.76
CA GLY A 288 -0.92 6.21 19.08
C GLY A 288 0.38 6.25 18.25
N LYS A 289 0.91 5.10 17.86
CA LYS A 289 2.14 4.98 17.05
C LYS A 289 1.95 4.16 15.77
N CYS A 290 0.86 3.43 15.65
CA CYS A 290 0.49 2.72 14.43
C CYS A 290 -0.34 3.66 13.55
N TRP A 291 -0.23 3.53 12.22
CA TRP A 291 -1.04 4.35 11.29
C TRP A 291 -2.55 4.13 11.44
N VAL A 292 -2.96 3.01 12.05
CA VAL A 292 -4.37 2.66 12.30
C VAL A 292 -4.94 3.33 13.56
N ASP A 293 -4.12 4.06 14.34
CA ASP A 293 -4.52 4.75 15.58
C ASP A 293 -5.20 6.11 15.36
#